data_AF-A0A8H7ZUL4-F1
#
_entry.id   AF-A0A8H7ZUL4-F1
#
_cell.length_a   1.000
_cell.length_b   1.000
_cell.length_c   1.000
_cell.angle_alpha   90.00
_cell.angle_beta   90.00
_cell.angle_gamma   90.00
#
_symmetry.space_group_name_H-M   'P 1'
#
loop_
_entity.id
_entity.type
_entity.pdbx_description
1 polymer ?
#
loop_
_entity_poly.entity_id
_entity_poly.type
_entity_poly.pdbx_seq_one_letter_code
_entity_poly.pdbx_strand_id
1 'polypeptide(L)'
;MGKNDSDAASVRSNQLIPPQCGIFYYEVEIISKGRDGYIGIGLCTQSVALNRLPGWEPSSWGYHGDDGHSFCCSGSGKPYGPTFATGDVIGCGINFLDRSVFYTKNGVTLGMSSTQLRARQL
;
A
#
# COMPACT_ATOMS: atom_id res chain seq x y z
N MET A 1 16.74 4.18 15.24
CA MET A 1 15.45 3.92 14.57
C MET A 1 15.69 3.79 13.08
N GLY A 2 14.90 2.94 12.43
CA GLY A 2 15.24 2.26 11.19
C GLY A 2 15.65 3.16 10.04
N LYS A 3 16.71 2.76 9.34
CA LYS A 3 17.26 3.43 8.15
C LYS A 3 17.52 2.46 7.01
N ASN A 4 17.61 1.17 7.33
CA ASN A 4 17.93 0.14 6.37
C ASN A 4 16.68 -0.71 6.11
N ASP A 5 16.66 -1.38 4.96
CA ASP A 5 15.67 -2.39 4.60
C ASP A 5 15.39 -3.43 5.70
N SER A 6 16.42 -3.80 6.47
CA SER A 6 16.32 -4.77 7.57
C SER A 6 15.51 -4.27 8.76
N ASP A 7 15.31 -2.95 8.86
CA ASP A 7 14.57 -2.31 9.94
C ASP A 7 13.07 -2.17 9.60
N ALA A 8 12.67 -2.57 8.39
CA ALA A 8 11.29 -2.51 7.95
C ALA A 8 10.41 -3.52 8.70
N ALA A 9 9.19 -3.10 9.02
CA ALA A 9 8.17 -3.95 9.61
C ALA A 9 6.80 -3.59 9.02
N SER A 10 5.96 -4.60 8.85
CA SER A 10 4.58 -4.49 8.39
C SER A 10 3.65 -5.21 9.34
N VAL A 11 2.40 -4.77 9.33
CA VAL A 11 1.27 -5.45 9.96
C VAL A 11 0.16 -5.60 8.93
N ARG A 12 -0.68 -6.62 9.10
CA ARG A 12 -1.83 -6.89 8.23
C ARG A 12 -3.08 -7.09 9.08
N SER A 13 -4.25 -6.91 8.46
CA SER A 13 -5.54 -7.25 9.09
C SER A 13 -5.59 -8.72 9.50
N ASN A 14 -6.42 -9.03 10.50
CA ASN A 14 -6.65 -10.40 10.96
C ASN A 14 -7.61 -11.19 10.06
N GLN A 15 -8.22 -10.53 9.06
CA GLN A 15 -9.16 -11.12 8.10
C GLN A 15 -8.81 -10.69 6.69
N LEU A 16 -9.04 -11.59 5.73
CA LEU A 16 -8.92 -11.30 4.31
C LEU A 16 -10.10 -10.44 3.85
N ILE A 17 -9.87 -9.65 2.79
CA ILE A 17 -10.93 -8.90 2.12
C ILE A 17 -11.80 -9.90 1.32
N PRO A 18 -13.11 -10.02 1.59
CA PRO A 18 -13.98 -10.89 0.81
C PRO A 18 -14.08 -10.39 -0.63
N PRO A 19 -13.71 -11.19 -1.66
CA PRO A 19 -13.81 -10.76 -3.06
C PRO A 19 -15.23 -10.38 -3.49
N GLN A 20 -16.24 -10.90 -2.78
CA GLN A 20 -17.66 -10.63 -3.02
C GLN A 20 -18.04 -9.18 -2.74
N CYS A 21 -17.21 -8.40 -2.03
CA CYS A 21 -17.43 -6.97 -1.85
C CYS A 21 -17.43 -6.19 -3.18
N GLY A 22 -16.82 -6.74 -4.23
CA GLY A 22 -16.65 -6.06 -5.52
C GLY A 22 -15.60 -4.95 -5.45
N ILE A 23 -15.78 -3.98 -4.56
CA ILE A 23 -14.80 -2.96 -4.21
C ILE A 23 -14.64 -2.95 -2.69
N PHE A 24 -13.40 -2.93 -2.22
CA PHE A 24 -13.07 -2.72 -0.80
C PHE A 24 -12.19 -1.47 -0.67
N TYR A 25 -12.40 -0.72 0.41
CA TYR A 25 -11.71 0.54 0.67
C TYR A 25 -11.49 0.70 2.17
N TYR A 26 -10.31 1.17 2.56
CA TYR A 26 -9.99 1.59 3.91
C TYR A 26 -9.11 2.84 3.91
N GLU A 27 -9.07 3.57 5.02
CA GLU A 27 -8.25 4.77 5.20
C GLU A 27 -7.32 4.62 6.39
N VAL A 28 -6.17 5.29 6.29
CA VAL A 28 -5.16 5.37 7.34
C VAL A 28 -4.81 6.83 7.57
N GLU A 29 -5.04 7.31 8.79
CA GLU A 29 -4.57 8.61 9.23
C GLU A 29 -3.11 8.52 9.69
N ILE A 30 -2.24 9.37 9.16
CA ILE A 30 -0.85 9.46 9.59
C ILE A 30 -0.76 10.34 10.83
N ILE A 31 -0.86 9.73 12.02
CA ILE A 31 -0.75 10.45 13.30
C ILE A 31 0.63 11.08 13.47
N SER A 32 1.68 10.40 13.00
CA SER A 32 3.04 10.94 13.00
C SER A 32 3.89 10.22 11.95
N LYS A 33 4.57 10.98 11.09
CA LYS A 33 5.56 10.42 10.14
C LYS A 33 6.85 9.92 10.81
N GLY A 34 7.02 10.19 12.11
CA GLY A 34 8.28 9.95 12.80
C GLY A 34 9.42 10.81 12.22
N ARG A 35 10.62 10.22 12.13
CA ARG A 35 11.81 10.93 11.67
C ARG A 35 11.82 11.11 10.15
N ASP A 36 11.78 9.98 9.43
CA ASP A 36 12.06 9.94 7.99
C ASP A 36 10.79 9.74 7.15
N GLY A 37 9.68 9.25 7.74
CA GLY A 37 8.42 9.08 7.01
C GLY A 37 8.34 7.85 6.12
N TYR A 38 9.21 6.86 6.31
CA TYR A 38 9.17 5.55 5.64
C TYR A 38 7.92 4.76 6.06
N ILE A 39 6.79 5.12 5.48
CA ILE A 39 5.48 4.54 5.73
C ILE A 39 4.92 4.07 4.39
N GLY A 40 4.68 2.76 4.28
CA GLY A 40 3.97 2.17 3.15
C GLY A 40 2.55 1.76 3.56
N ILE A 41 1.57 2.07 2.72
CA ILE A 41 0.16 1.67 2.89
C ILE A 41 -0.23 0.83 1.67
N GLY A 42 -0.94 -0.28 1.88
CA GLY A 42 -1.37 -1.10 0.75
C GLY A 42 -1.96 -2.45 1.10
N LEU A 43 -1.66 -3.44 0.27
CA LEU A 43 -2.28 -4.77 0.28
C LEU A 43 -1.22 -5.86 0.18
N CYS A 44 -1.53 -7.04 0.71
CA CYS A 44 -0.68 -8.21 0.57
C CYS A 44 -1.51 -9.49 0.67
N THR A 45 -0.98 -10.59 0.12
CA THR A 45 -1.51 -11.93 0.39
C THR A 45 -0.99 -12.47 1.72
N GLN A 46 -1.59 -13.56 2.20
CA GLN A 46 -1.24 -14.17 3.49
C GLN A 46 0.19 -14.75 3.56
N SER A 47 0.83 -15.00 2.42
CA SER A 47 2.19 -15.56 2.37
C SER A 47 3.30 -14.51 2.48
N VAL A 48 2.97 -13.21 2.40
CA VAL A 48 3.97 -12.13 2.39
C VAL A 48 4.65 -11.99 3.76
N ALA A 49 5.98 -11.89 3.75
CA ALA A 49 6.77 -11.66 4.95
C ALA A 49 6.52 -10.26 5.54
N LEU A 50 6.50 -10.14 6.86
CA LEU A 50 6.13 -8.92 7.57
C LEU A 50 7.32 -8.07 8.02
N ASN A 51 8.53 -8.37 7.55
CA ASN A 51 9.76 -7.62 7.80
C ASN A 51 10.18 -6.73 6.61
N ARG A 52 9.18 -6.32 5.80
CA ARG A 52 9.33 -5.55 4.55
C ARG A 52 8.18 -4.56 4.47
N LEU A 53 8.37 -3.41 3.80
CA LEU A 53 7.27 -2.48 3.57
C LEU A 53 6.31 -3.00 2.48
N PRO A 54 5.02 -2.60 2.51
CA PRO A 54 4.05 -3.01 1.49
C PRO A 54 4.54 -2.69 0.08
N GLY A 55 4.36 -3.64 -0.85
CA GLY A 55 4.76 -3.50 -2.25
C GLY A 55 6.13 -4.07 -2.60
N TRP A 56 7.02 -4.29 -1.61
CA TRP A 56 8.40 -4.74 -1.87
C TRP A 56 8.52 -6.23 -2.20
N GLU A 57 7.57 -7.04 -1.73
CA GLU A 57 7.57 -8.50 -1.92
C GLU A 57 6.56 -8.94 -2.98
N PRO A 58 6.77 -10.09 -3.64
CA PRO A 58 5.78 -10.67 -4.53
C PRO A 58 4.42 -10.83 -3.87
N SER A 59 3.35 -10.49 -4.58
CA SER A 59 1.97 -10.49 -4.05
C SER A 59 1.73 -9.43 -2.96
N SER A 60 2.46 -8.32 -3.02
CA SER A 60 2.22 -7.13 -2.21
C SER A 60 2.21 -5.87 -3.08
N TRP A 61 1.38 -4.90 -2.69
CA TRP A 61 1.21 -3.60 -3.34
C TRP A 61 1.27 -2.53 -2.27
N GLY A 62 1.93 -1.41 -2.55
CA GLY A 62 2.08 -0.32 -1.59
C GLY A 62 2.24 1.04 -2.23
N TYR A 63 1.88 2.08 -1.49
CA TYR A 63 2.12 3.48 -1.79
C TYR A 63 2.89 4.09 -0.60
N HIS A 64 4.02 4.72 -0.89
CA HIS A 64 5.01 5.13 0.12
C HIS A 64 5.03 6.64 0.32
N GLY A 65 5.15 7.05 1.58
CA GLY A 65 4.96 8.45 1.98
C GLY A 65 6.16 9.34 1.74
N ASP A 66 7.37 8.78 1.77
CA ASP A 66 8.63 9.51 1.64
C ASP A 66 8.94 9.94 0.21
N ASP A 67 8.54 9.15 -0.78
CA ASP A 67 8.81 9.41 -2.20
C ASP A 67 7.55 9.55 -3.06
N GLY A 68 6.37 9.22 -2.54
CA GLY A 68 5.12 9.24 -3.29
C GLY A 68 5.02 8.13 -4.35
N HIS A 69 5.89 7.12 -4.31
CA HIS A 69 5.94 6.07 -5.31
C HIS A 69 4.97 4.93 -5.00
N SER A 70 4.52 4.26 -6.06
CA SER A 70 3.85 2.98 -5.95
C SER A 70 4.84 1.82 -6.13
N PHE A 71 4.70 0.81 -5.28
CA PHE A 71 5.50 -0.40 -5.28
C PHE A 71 4.56 -1.59 -5.54
N CYS A 72 4.90 -2.42 -6.52
CA CYS A 72 4.05 -3.51 -6.98
C CYS A 72 4.90 -4.76 -7.21
N CYS A 73 4.88 -5.67 -6.24
CA CYS A 73 5.61 -6.93 -6.27
C CYS A 73 7.14 -6.75 -6.51
N SER A 74 7.71 -5.62 -6.08
CA SER A 74 9.10 -5.23 -6.37
C SER A 74 9.58 -4.17 -5.40
N GLY A 75 10.85 -4.27 -4.96
CA GLY A 75 11.52 -3.22 -4.20
C GLY A 75 11.87 -1.97 -5.02
N SER A 76 11.60 -1.97 -6.33
CA SER A 76 11.75 -0.78 -7.18
C SER A 76 10.40 -0.11 -7.40
N GLY A 77 10.23 1.07 -6.79
CA GLY A 77 9.03 1.89 -6.90
C GLY A 77 8.95 2.66 -8.21
N LYS A 78 7.75 3.14 -8.54
CA LYS A 78 7.48 4.01 -9.70
C LYS A 78 6.81 5.30 -9.23
N PRO A 79 7.12 6.46 -9.86
CA PRO A 79 6.39 7.69 -9.58
C PRO A 79 4.89 7.49 -9.75
N TYR A 80 4.10 7.94 -8.78
CA TYR A 80 2.66 7.71 -8.77
C TYR A 80 1.88 8.92 -8.23
N GLY A 81 2.10 9.28 -6.97
CA GLY A 81 1.36 10.32 -6.28
C GLY A 81 2.29 11.32 -5.58
N PRO A 82 1.71 12.31 -4.87
CA PRO A 82 2.48 13.17 -3.99
C PRO A 82 3.06 12.37 -2.81
N THR A 83 3.99 12.95 -2.06
CA THR A 83 4.38 12.41 -0.75
C THR A 83 3.25 12.59 0.27
N PHE A 84 3.33 11.89 1.41
CA PHE A 84 2.39 12.07 2.52
C PHE A 84 3.09 12.04 3.88
N ALA A 85 2.50 12.75 4.85
CA ALA A 85 3.12 13.00 6.14
C ALA A 85 2.08 13.12 7.26
N THR A 86 2.54 13.50 8.46
CA THR A 86 1.68 13.76 9.62
C THR A 86 0.46 14.62 9.26
N GLY A 87 -0.73 14.15 9.61
CA GLY A 87 -2.00 14.82 9.37
C GLY A 87 -2.67 14.47 8.04
N ASP A 88 -2.00 13.78 7.12
CA ASP A 88 -2.63 13.26 5.91
C ASP A 88 -3.45 12.00 6.20
N VAL A 89 -4.55 11.82 5.47
CA VAL A 89 -5.34 10.60 5.40
C VAL A 89 -5.13 9.95 4.04
N ILE A 90 -4.66 8.71 4.04
CA ILE A 90 -4.41 7.94 2.83
C ILE A 90 -5.42 6.80 2.73
N GLY A 91 -6.22 6.81 1.67
CA GLY A 91 -7.10 5.71 1.33
C GLY A 91 -6.42 4.70 0.44
N CYS A 92 -6.75 3.43 0.63
CA CYS A 92 -6.32 2.31 -0.21
C CYS A 92 -7.55 1.50 -0.63
N GLY A 93 -7.72 1.34 -1.93
CA GLY A 93 -8.84 0.62 -2.52
C GLY A 93 -8.39 -0.50 -3.45
N ILE A 94 -9.17 -1.58 -3.45
CA ILE A 94 -9.08 -2.67 -4.43
C ILE A 94 -10.43 -2.83 -5.13
N ASN A 95 -10.38 -2.85 -6.46
CA ASN A 95 -11.52 -3.21 -7.29
C ASN A 95 -11.31 -4.64 -7.80
N PHE A 96 -12.11 -5.59 -7.33
CA PHE A 96 -12.04 -6.99 -7.72
C PHE A 96 -12.57 -7.25 -9.14
N LEU A 97 -13.39 -6.34 -9.69
CA LEU A 97 -13.94 -6.48 -11.04
C LEU A 97 -12.86 -6.33 -12.12
N ASP A 98 -12.07 -5.26 -12.03
CA ASP A 98 -10.98 -4.97 -12.97
C ASP A 98 -9.58 -5.30 -12.43
N ARG A 99 -9.52 -5.78 -11.18
CA ARG A 99 -8.30 -6.18 -10.48
C ARG A 99 -7.29 -5.05 -10.39
N SER A 100 -7.77 -3.86 -10.03
CA SER A 100 -6.95 -2.67 -9.84
C SER A 100 -6.81 -2.29 -8.38
N VAL A 101 -5.72 -1.61 -8.08
CA VAL A 101 -5.47 -0.96 -6.80
C VAL A 101 -5.37 0.55 -7.06
N PHE A 102 -5.98 1.33 -6.19
CA PHE A 102 -5.96 2.78 -6.25
C PHE A 102 -5.79 3.36 -4.84
N TYR A 103 -5.34 4.61 -4.78
CA TYR A 103 -5.19 5.32 -3.53
C TYR A 103 -5.88 6.68 -3.59
N THR A 104 -6.18 7.21 -2.41
CA THR A 104 -6.66 8.57 -2.22
C THR A 104 -5.77 9.29 -1.22
N LYS A 105 -5.73 10.61 -1.30
CA LYS A 105 -5.12 11.47 -0.29
C LYS A 105 -6.11 12.55 0.09
N ASN A 106 -6.46 12.63 1.37
CA ASN A 106 -7.38 13.63 1.93
C ASN A 106 -8.70 13.71 1.13
N GLY A 107 -9.28 12.55 0.81
CA GLY A 107 -10.51 12.42 0.04
C GLY A 107 -10.38 12.60 -1.47
N VAL A 108 -9.20 12.92 -2.00
CA VAL A 108 -8.96 13.10 -3.45
C VAL A 108 -8.31 11.86 -4.04
N THR A 109 -8.89 11.33 -5.13
CA THR A 109 -8.33 10.17 -5.84
C THR A 109 -6.99 10.51 -6.51
N LEU A 110 -6.03 9.59 -6.42
CA LEU A 110 -4.72 9.68 -7.08
C LEU A 110 -4.67 8.89 -8.39
N GLY A 111 -5.79 8.30 -8.80
CA GLY A 111 -5.85 7.39 -9.95
C GLY A 111 -5.33 5.98 -9.62
N MET A 112 -5.22 5.13 -10.64
CA MET A 112 -4.84 3.72 -10.47
C MET A 112 -3.33 3.60 -10.27
N SER A 113 -2.89 2.89 -9.23
CA SER A 113 -1.46 2.66 -8.98
C SER A 113 -0.90 1.45 -9.73
N SER A 114 -1.75 0.44 -9.96
CA SER A 114 -1.40 -0.79 -10.65
C SER A 114 -2.62 -1.42 -11.30
N THR A 115 -2.44 -2.00 -12.48
CA THR A 115 -3.45 -2.78 -13.19
C THR A 115 -3.08 -4.27 -13.21
N GLN A 116 -4.10 -5.14 -13.21
CA GLN A 116 -3.98 -6.60 -13.32
C GLN A 116 -3.29 -7.31 -12.15
N LEU A 117 -3.93 -7.34 -10.98
CA LEU A 117 -3.63 -8.37 -9.97
C LEU A 117 -3.73 -9.75 -10.64
N ARG A 118 -2.65 -10.54 -10.64
CA ARG A 118 -2.64 -11.84 -11.32
C ARG A 118 -3.55 -12.81 -10.55
N ALA A 119 -4.38 -13.55 -11.28
CA ALA A 119 -5.47 -14.39 -10.77
C ALA A 119 -5.09 -15.51 -9.77
N ARG A 120 -3.80 -15.69 -9.45
CA ARG A 120 -3.31 -16.72 -8.51
C ARG A 120 -3.01 -16.17 -7.11
N GLN A 121 -3.33 -14.90 -6.85
CA GLN A 121 -2.94 -14.16 -5.65
C GLN A 121 -4.14 -13.56 -4.89
N LEU A 122 -5.36 -13.97 -5.23
CA LEU A 122 -6.59 -13.59 -4.49
C LEU A 122 -7.27 -14.85 -3.98
#